data_AF-A0A3A4RAE7-F1
#
_entry.id   AF-A0A3A4RAE7-F1
#
_cell.length_a   1.000
_cell.length_b   1.000
_cell.length_c   1.000
_cell.angle_alpha   90.00
_cell.angle_beta   90.00
_cell.angle_gamma   90.00
#
_symmetry.space_group_name_H-M   'P 1'
#
loop_
_entity.id
_entity.type
_entity.pdbx_description
1 polymer ?
#
loop_
_entity_poly.entity_id
_entity_poly.type
_entity_poly.pdbx_seq_one_letter_code
_entity_poly.pdbx_strand_id
1 'polypeptide(L)' 'MQSTADHLDLAPPRNGRWLGPMGLALLAHGLLVIALTFGVQWQNDAEPVTVEAELWSRLPQQAAPRAVEPPPPP' A
#
# COMPACT_ATOMS: atom_id res chain seq x y z
N MET A 1 45.39 -34.46 -21.34
CA MET A 1 45.72 -33.26 -20.55
C MET A 1 44.61 -32.23 -20.83
N GLN A 2 43.51 -32.29 -20.08
CA GLN A 2 42.49 -31.24 -20.13
C GLN A 2 43.09 -29.95 -19.59
N SER A 3 43.06 -28.92 -20.41
CA SER A 3 43.60 -27.60 -20.12
C SER A 3 42.69 -26.91 -19.12
N THR A 4 43.27 -26.39 -18.04
CA THR A 4 42.62 -25.48 -17.08
C THR A 4 41.97 -24.26 -17.75
N ALA A 5 42.28 -24.00 -19.02
CA ALA A 5 41.64 -22.97 -19.84
C ALA A 5 40.14 -23.21 -20.12
N ASP A 6 39.67 -24.46 -20.21
CA ASP A 6 38.23 -24.73 -20.43
C ASP A 6 37.37 -24.35 -19.21
N HIS A 7 37.97 -24.26 -18.02
CA HIS A 7 37.32 -23.85 -16.77
C HIS A 7 37.36 -22.33 -16.55
N LEU A 8 38.21 -21.59 -17.29
CA LEU A 8 38.31 -20.15 -17.23
C LEU A 8 37.40 -19.52 -18.29
N ASP A 9 36.10 -19.85 -18.22
CA ASP A 9 35.04 -19.22 -19.00
C ASP A 9 34.78 -17.79 -18.48
N LEU A 10 35.79 -16.94 -18.70
CA LEU A 10 35.83 -15.51 -18.38
C LEU A 10 35.07 -14.69 -19.43
N ALA A 11 34.37 -15.36 -20.36
CA ALA A 11 33.51 -14.70 -21.31
C ALA A 11 32.38 -14.02 -20.53
N PRO A 12 32.07 -12.74 -20.80
CA PRO A 12 30.97 -12.07 -20.12
C PRO A 12 29.69 -12.89 -20.35
N PRO A 13 28.93 -13.21 -19.28
CA PRO A 13 27.72 -13.99 -19.41
C PRO A 13 26.79 -13.27 -20.38
N ARG A 14 26.24 -14.02 -21.34
CA ARG A 14 25.25 -13.51 -22.29
C ARG A 14 24.17 -12.77 -21.51
N ASN A 15 23.95 -11.51 -21.87
CA ASN A 15 22.95 -10.63 -21.26
C ASN A 15 21.65 -11.40 -20.99
N GLY A 16 21.40 -11.65 -19.71
CA GLY A 16 20.27 -12.46 -19.25
C GLY A 16 18.93 -11.85 -19.68
N ARG A 17 17.90 -12.69 -19.74
CA ARG A 17 16.57 -12.30 -20.22
C ARG A 17 15.86 -11.38 -19.19
N TRP A 18 16.09 -10.07 -19.27
CA TRP A 18 15.57 -9.05 -18.34
C TRP A 18 14.05 -8.82 -18.40
N LEU A 19 13.42 -9.13 -19.54
CA LEU A 19 11.98 -8.90 -19.75
C LEU A 19 11.10 -9.77 -18.84
N GLY A 20 11.51 -11.00 -18.52
CA GLY A 20 10.74 -11.91 -17.67
C GLY A 20 10.62 -11.40 -16.23
N PRO A 21 11.75 -11.16 -15.53
CA PRO A 21 11.75 -10.61 -14.17
C PRO A 21 11.05 -9.25 -14.08
N MET A 22 11.23 -8.38 -15.08
CA MET A 22 10.57 -7.07 -15.11
C MET A 22 9.04 -7.19 -15.18
N GLY A 23 8.52 -8.08 -16.02
CA GLY A 23 7.08 -8.34 -16.11
C GLY A 23 6.49 -8.88 -14.79
N LEU A 24 7.19 -9.82 -14.15
CA LEU A 24 6.77 -10.35 -12.85
C LEU A 24 6.80 -9.30 -11.75
N ALA A 25 7.81 -8.42 -11.74
CA ALA A 25 7.89 -7.32 -10.80
C ALA A 25 6.70 -6.36 -10.97
N LEU A 26 6.38 -5.92 -12.18
CA LEU A 26 5.24 -5.04 -12.45
C LEU A 26 3.92 -5.69 -12.05
N LEU A 27 3.76 -6.99 -12.31
CA LEU A 27 2.57 -7.74 -11.91
C LEU A 27 2.41 -7.80 -10.39
N ALA A 28 3.48 -8.10 -9.66
CA ALA A 28 3.46 -8.14 -8.20
C ALA A 28 3.09 -6.78 -7.59
N HIS A 29 3.67 -5.69 -8.11
CA HIS A 29 3.34 -4.34 -7.65
C HIS A 29 1.91 -3.94 -8.01
N GLY A 30 1.45 -4.27 -9.22
CA GLY A 30 0.06 -4.04 -9.64
C GLY A 30 -0.94 -4.74 -8.73
N LEU A 31 -0.70 -6.01 -8.39
CA LEU A 31 -1.52 -6.76 -7.44
C LEU A 31 -1.53 -6.13 -6.05
N LEU A 32 -0.38 -5.66 -5.56
CA LEU A 32 -0.29 -4.98 -4.27
C LEU A 32 -1.12 -3.70 -4.24
N VAL A 33 -1.01 -2.85 -5.27
CA VAL A 33 -1.79 -1.60 -5.37
C VAL A 33 -3.28 -1.88 -5.41
N ILE A 34 -3.70 -2.89 -6.19
CA ILE A 34 -5.11 -3.32 -6.26
C ILE A 34 -5.60 -3.77 -4.88
N ALA A 35 -4.84 -4.64 -4.21
CA ALA A 35 -5.19 -5.13 -2.88
C ALA A 35 -5.29 -4.00 -1.85
N LEU A 36 -4.36 -3.05 -1.87
CA LEU A 36 -4.40 -1.88 -0.99
C LEU A 36 -5.60 -0.99 -1.29
N THR A 37 -5.91 -0.78 -2.56
CA THR A 37 -7.05 0.05 -2.98
C THR A 37 -8.36 -0.55 -2.49
N PHE A 38 -8.56 -1.85 -2.67
CA PHE A 38 -9.75 -2.54 -2.15
C PHE A 38 -9.80 -2.57 -0.62
N GLY A 39 -8.66 -2.84 0.04
CA GLY A 39 -8.57 -2.87 1.49
C GLY A 39 -8.85 -1.51 2.14
N VAL A 40 -8.34 -0.43 1.56
CA VAL A 40 -8.55 0.95 2.05
C VAL A 40 -9.96 1.44 1.71
N GLN A 41 -10.48 1.14 0.51
CA GLN A 41 -11.81 1.58 0.09
C GLN A 41 -12.91 1.08 1.03
N TRP A 42 -12.75 -0.10 1.63
CA TRP A 42 -13.74 -0.66 2.55
C TRP A 42 -13.94 0.18 3.83
N GLN A 43 -12.94 0.99 4.25
CA GLN A 43 -13.01 1.84 5.44
C GLN A 43 -13.33 3.31 5.12
N ASN A 44 -13.32 3.70 3.84
CA ASN A 44 -13.51 5.10 3.41
C ASN A 44 -14.98 5.58 3.44
N ASP A 45 -15.96 4.67 3.51
CA ASP A 45 -17.37 5.04 3.61
C ASP A 45 -17.79 5.43 5.04
N ALA A 46 -16.91 5.25 6.02
CA ALA A 46 -17.10 5.83 7.34
C ALA A 46 -16.90 7.34 7.24
N GLU A 47 -17.93 8.12 7.61
CA GLU A 47 -17.89 9.59 7.68
C GLU A 47 -16.55 10.02 8.30
N PRO A 48 -15.72 10.80 7.59
CA PRO A 48 -14.37 11.09 8.04
C PRO A 48 -14.47 11.94 9.30
N VAL A 49 -14.40 11.27 10.45
CA VAL A 49 -14.31 11.93 11.76
C VAL A 49 -13.04 12.75 11.74
N THR A 50 -13.21 14.04 11.47
CA THR A 50 -12.17 15.05 11.48
C THR A 50 -11.77 15.27 12.94
N VAL A 51 -10.91 14.38 13.45
CA VAL A 51 -10.30 14.56 14.76
C VAL A 51 -9.25 15.64 14.60
N GLU A 52 -9.51 16.81 15.18
CA GLU A 52 -8.51 17.86 15.30
C GLU A 52 -7.33 17.29 16.09
N ALA A 53 -6.23 17.02 15.40
CA ALA A 53 -4.98 16.59 15.99
C ALA A 53 -4.35 17.78 16.72
N GLU A 54 -4.91 18.15 17.87
CA GLU A 54 -4.20 18.92 18.85
C GLU A 54 -2.96 18.11 19.22
N LEU A 55 -1.79 18.55 18.73
CA LEU A 55 -0.49 17.87 18.67
C LEU A 55 0.07 17.39 20.04
N TRP A 56 -0.71 17.48 21.12
CA TRP A 56 -0.34 17.24 22.51
C TRP A 56 -1.39 16.47 23.32
N SER A 57 -2.47 16.01 22.71
CA SER A 57 -3.51 15.22 23.38
C SER A 57 -3.21 13.71 23.29
N ARG A 58 -3.18 13.00 24.43
CA ARG A 58 -2.94 11.54 24.46
C ARG A 58 -4.18 10.71 24.12
N LEU A 59 -5.37 11.30 23.99
CA LEU A 59 -6.63 10.58 23.79
C LEU A 59 -7.55 11.34 22.82
N PRO A 60 -8.02 10.71 21.72
CA PRO A 60 -8.96 11.33 20.79
C PRO A 60 -10.33 11.49 21.47
N GLN A 61 -10.83 12.73 21.55
CA GLN A 61 -12.18 13.01 22.06
C GLN A 61 -13.13 13.23 20.89
N GLN A 62 -14.08 12.31 20.72
CA GLN A 62 -15.12 12.42 19.70
C GLN A 62 -16.14 13.50 20.11
N ALA A 63 -16.43 14.45 19.20
CA ALA A 63 -17.48 15.42 19.43
C ALA A 63 -18.85 14.70 19.52
N ALA A 64 -19.61 14.97 20.58
CA ALA A 64 -20.94 14.41 20.76
C ALA A 64 -21.88 14.90 19.64
N PRO A 65 -22.69 14.01 19.02
CA PRO A 65 -23.71 14.41 18.05
C PRO A 65 -24.61 15.52 18.62
N ARG A 66 -24.94 16.53 17.80
CA ARG A 66 -25.81 17.64 18.21
C ARG A 66 -27.16 17.08 18.68
N ALA A 67 -27.55 17.41 19.91
CA ALA A 67 -28.86 17.07 20.43
C ALA A 67 -29.95 17.67 19.53
N VAL A 68 -30.86 16.82 19.05
CA VAL A 68 -32.05 17.26 18.31
C VAL A 68 -33.04 17.80 19.33
N GLU A 69 -33.39 19.08 19.25
CA GLU A 69 -34.43 19.67 20.09
C GLU A 69 -35.79 19.07 19.69
N PRO A 70 -36.62 18.61 20.65
CA PRO A 70 -37.95 18.13 20.35
C PRO A 70 -38.82 19.28 19.78
N PRO A 71 -39.69 18.99 18.80
CA PRO A 71 -40.54 20.01 18.20
C PRO A 71 -41.44 20.67 19.25
N PRO A 72 -41.72 21.98 19.11
CA PRO A 72 -42.55 22.70 20.08
C PRO A 72 -43.96 22.09 20.14
N PRO A 73 -44.56 21.98 21.35
CA PRO A 73 -45.93 21.51 21.48
C PRO A 73 -46.94 22.50 20.85
N PRO A 74 -48.10 22.02 20.37
CA PRO A 74 -49.16 22.85 19.77
C PRO A 74 -49.82 23.80 20.77
#